data_AF-A0A7V1LJR5-F1
#
_entry.id   AF-A0A7V1LJR5-F1
#
_cell.length_a   1.000
_cell.length_b   1.000
_cell.length_c   1.000
_cell.angle_alpha   90.00
_cell.angle_beta   90.00
_cell.angle_gamma   90.00
#
_symmetry.space_group_name_H-M   'P 1'
#
loop_
_entity.id
_entity.type
_entity.pdbx_description
1 polymer ?
#
loop_
_entity_poly.entity_id
_entity_poly.type
_entity_poly.pdbx_seq_one_letter_code
_entity_poly.pdbx_strand_id
1 'polypeptide(L)'
;MKSFPISTMAKALLILLLWSAFGQAQGSYNEKVKLSERLMRAGQYASALSTLQSLYREGKITPKVINNISRCYQELNLYDERIAFLEDVVRRKPAVYSYRITLGTAWFLKHEKERALEIWRQVLTQGREDAMRYRLVAQAMYSVRLLDEAIDVYKQALRAFPQQTSFLMDIANLYRAQLNYEQAARYYLAYLRQKPGQYSYIRSMMLNMARDGEHTERLITVIREEDKGRDPRIRELLAYMYMRDGNFEKAFEIVRGIEARTKGKPVFTYLNRFINEAERSKAWPWAIRGYELMLEKTGGVRAAAPTYQLARSHYAYARTLRERSPKKAGDHIEQALRLLESLITSQSHQKVRAALLAGDIHKDYFNDLDEALNYYTRFPVSTGGTGSGDALRLKLADVYLLKNDLKAALTFYASVTSDRYKSFGLWQQAEIAFYQSRFQKAKKLYRSLLGQTGLSDSLSNNILERLFLLNNLNRDSLALSNYAHAALLQRQKKESEAAGEFSQLATTGGPLSRMAATAAIRLYSRLKKYDAAIATAHAWLENNKEDEKADEIFFLLAGLYQKRDEKGRALAVFEIILQKFPYSFYTDEARRQAREISETLNTQKAD
;
A
#
# COMPACT_ATOMS: atom_id res chain seq x y z
N MET A 1 -82.00 -25.79 -33.52
CA MET A 1 -80.60 -25.90 -33.04
C MET A 1 -79.68 -25.62 -34.23
N LYS A 2 -79.06 -24.44 -34.30
CA LYS A 2 -78.12 -24.09 -35.38
C LYS A 2 -76.77 -24.74 -35.08
N SER A 3 -76.34 -25.63 -35.96
CA SER A 3 -75.04 -26.32 -35.90
C SER A 3 -73.92 -25.30 -36.04
N PHE A 4 -73.10 -25.16 -35.00
CA PHE A 4 -71.81 -24.49 -35.14
C PHE A 4 -70.92 -25.31 -36.08
N PRO A 5 -70.21 -24.68 -37.04
CA PRO A 5 -69.35 -25.42 -37.94
C PRO A 5 -68.16 -25.94 -37.14
N ILE A 6 -68.06 -27.27 -37.03
CA ILE A 6 -67.02 -28.03 -36.36
C ILE A 6 -65.59 -27.59 -36.80
N SER A 7 -65.46 -26.89 -37.93
CA SER A 7 -64.19 -26.45 -38.52
C SER A 7 -63.47 -25.29 -37.80
N THR A 8 -64.17 -24.38 -37.11
CA THR A 8 -63.52 -23.25 -36.39
C THR A 8 -63.03 -23.65 -35.02
N MET A 9 -63.79 -24.47 -34.29
CA MET A 9 -63.35 -25.08 -33.03
C MET A 9 -62.14 -26.00 -33.24
N ALA A 10 -62.15 -26.81 -34.30
CA ALA A 10 -61.02 -27.69 -34.62
C ALA A 10 -59.71 -26.92 -34.89
N LYS A 11 -59.78 -25.78 -35.58
CA LYS A 11 -58.60 -24.92 -35.84
C LYS A 11 -58.06 -24.26 -34.58
N ALA A 12 -58.93 -23.77 -33.69
CA ALA A 12 -58.53 -23.19 -32.41
C ALA A 12 -57.91 -24.23 -31.47
N LEU A 13 -58.49 -25.45 -31.44
CA LEU A 13 -57.94 -26.58 -30.69
C LEU A 13 -56.57 -27.01 -31.23
N LEU A 14 -56.39 -27.01 -32.55
CA LEU A 14 -55.10 -27.32 -33.18
C LEU A 14 -54.03 -26.29 -32.80
N ILE A 15 -54.37 -25.00 -32.76
CA ILE A 15 -53.44 -23.93 -32.37
C ILE A 15 -53.08 -24.03 -30.88
N LEU A 16 -54.04 -24.33 -30.00
CA LEU A 16 -53.81 -24.56 -28.58
C LEU A 16 -52.96 -25.82 -28.32
N LEU A 17 -53.18 -26.90 -29.08
CA LEU A 17 -52.38 -28.13 -29.03
C LEU A 17 -50.96 -27.90 -29.58
N LEU A 18 -50.81 -27.07 -30.61
CA LEU A 18 -49.48 -26.68 -31.11
C LEU A 18 -48.73 -25.79 -30.13
N TRP A 19 -49.41 -24.88 -29.41
CA TRP A 19 -48.81 -24.07 -28.35
C TRP A 19 -48.43 -24.88 -27.11
N SER A 20 -49.27 -25.81 -26.67
CA SER A 20 -48.97 -26.70 -25.54
C SER A 20 -47.85 -27.69 -25.86
N ALA A 21 -47.83 -28.26 -27.07
CA ALA A 21 -46.75 -29.12 -27.56
C ALA A 21 -45.42 -28.34 -27.70
N PHE A 22 -45.46 -27.09 -28.16
CA PHE A 22 -44.29 -26.22 -28.23
C PHE A 22 -43.74 -25.88 -26.83
N GLY A 23 -44.63 -25.58 -25.87
CA GLY A 23 -44.27 -25.33 -24.47
C GLY A 23 -43.63 -26.55 -23.78
N GLN A 24 -44.19 -27.75 -23.98
CA GLN A 24 -43.62 -28.99 -23.43
C GLN A 24 -42.29 -29.37 -24.09
N ALA A 25 -42.16 -29.19 -25.41
CA ALA A 25 -40.90 -29.43 -26.12
C ALA A 25 -39.79 -28.45 -25.71
N GLN A 26 -40.13 -27.19 -25.39
CA GLN A 26 -39.19 -26.18 -24.92
C GLN A 26 -38.79 -26.38 -23.45
N GLY A 27 -39.71 -26.87 -22.62
CA GLY A 27 -39.43 -27.34 -21.24
C GLY A 27 -38.43 -28.50 -21.23
N SER A 28 -38.69 -29.54 -22.02
CA SER A 28 -37.82 -30.73 -22.13
C SER A 28 -36.40 -30.41 -22.63
N TYR A 29 -36.27 -29.51 -23.61
CA TYR A 29 -34.97 -29.05 -24.09
C TYR A 29 -34.13 -28.38 -22.99
N ASN A 30 -34.72 -27.43 -22.26
CA ASN A 30 -34.01 -26.69 -21.22
C ASN A 30 -33.59 -27.59 -20.05
N GLU A 31 -34.42 -28.58 -19.70
CA GLU A 31 -34.11 -29.58 -18.68
C GLU A 31 -32.94 -30.48 -19.10
N LYS A 32 -32.97 -31.03 -20.32
CA LYS A 32 -31.89 -31.87 -20.85
C LYS A 32 -30.55 -31.11 -20.95
N VAL A 33 -30.58 -29.84 -21.34
CA VAL A 33 -29.37 -28.99 -21.37
C VAL A 33 -28.84 -28.73 -19.95
N LYS A 34 -29.71 -28.34 -18.99
CA LYS A 34 -29.31 -28.12 -17.59
C LYS A 34 -28.77 -29.39 -16.94
N LEU A 35 -29.37 -30.55 -17.24
CA LEU A 35 -28.88 -31.85 -16.80
C LEU A 35 -27.47 -32.09 -17.34
N SER A 36 -27.27 -31.92 -18.64
CA SER A 36 -25.96 -32.09 -19.29
C SER A 36 -24.90 -31.17 -18.67
N GLU A 37 -25.22 -29.91 -18.36
CA GLU A 37 -24.32 -28.98 -17.68
C GLU A 37 -23.97 -29.39 -16.24
N ARG A 38 -24.90 -30.02 -15.52
CA ARG A 38 -24.62 -30.61 -14.19
C ARG A 38 -23.68 -31.80 -14.32
N LEU A 39 -23.94 -32.69 -15.29
CA LEU A 39 -23.10 -33.85 -15.58
C LEU A 39 -21.68 -33.43 -15.96
N MET A 40 -21.52 -32.43 -16.84
CA MET A 40 -20.21 -31.87 -17.20
C MET A 40 -19.48 -31.27 -15.99
N ARG A 41 -20.19 -30.57 -15.10
CA ARG A 41 -19.58 -30.06 -13.84
C ARG A 41 -19.17 -31.18 -12.89
N ALA A 42 -19.85 -32.32 -12.93
CA ALA A 42 -19.51 -33.52 -12.18
C ALA A 42 -18.44 -34.40 -12.85
N GLY A 43 -17.85 -33.95 -13.98
CA GLY A 43 -16.87 -34.73 -14.76
C GLY A 43 -17.45 -35.89 -15.55
N GLN A 44 -18.79 -36.07 -15.55
CA GLN A 44 -19.49 -37.16 -16.23
C GLN A 44 -19.74 -36.83 -17.71
N TYR A 45 -18.65 -36.65 -18.47
CA TYR A 45 -18.72 -36.17 -19.85
C TYR A 45 -19.37 -37.17 -20.83
N ALA A 46 -19.21 -38.48 -20.64
CA ALA A 46 -19.84 -39.49 -21.50
C ALA A 46 -21.38 -39.47 -21.40
N SER A 47 -21.91 -39.38 -20.18
CA SER A 47 -23.36 -39.28 -19.92
C SER A 47 -23.95 -37.97 -20.45
N ALA A 48 -23.21 -36.87 -20.27
CA ALA A 48 -23.57 -35.58 -20.85
C ALA A 48 -23.59 -35.65 -22.39
N LEU A 49 -22.57 -36.25 -23.00
CA LEU A 49 -22.45 -36.39 -24.45
C LEU A 49 -23.64 -37.16 -25.05
N SER A 50 -24.05 -38.28 -24.44
CA SER A 50 -25.21 -39.05 -24.89
C SER A 50 -26.49 -38.21 -24.90
N THR A 51 -26.74 -37.47 -23.81
CA THR A 51 -27.91 -36.60 -23.68
C THR A 51 -27.89 -35.47 -24.72
N LEU A 52 -26.73 -34.86 -24.95
CA LEU A 52 -26.55 -33.77 -25.91
C LEU A 52 -26.64 -34.26 -27.37
N GLN A 53 -26.13 -35.46 -27.68
CA GLN A 53 -26.26 -36.06 -29.00
C GLN A 53 -27.72 -36.37 -29.35
N SER A 54 -28.52 -36.84 -28.37
CA SER A 54 -29.97 -37.00 -28.53
C SER A 54 -30.62 -35.68 -28.91
N LEU A 55 -30.32 -34.59 -28.20
CA LEU A 55 -30.82 -33.24 -28.55
C LEU A 55 -30.39 -32.81 -29.96
N TYR A 56 -29.15 -33.10 -30.35
CA TYR A 56 -28.65 -32.76 -31.68
C TYR A 56 -29.38 -33.53 -32.78
N ARG A 57 -29.61 -34.84 -32.59
CA ARG A 57 -30.39 -35.68 -33.54
C ARG A 57 -31.86 -35.27 -33.62
N GLU A 58 -32.44 -34.80 -32.52
CA GLU A 58 -33.80 -34.21 -32.44
C GLU A 58 -33.89 -32.83 -33.15
N GLY A 59 -32.84 -32.40 -33.86
CA GLY A 59 -32.83 -31.15 -34.64
C GLY A 59 -32.56 -29.90 -33.81
N LYS A 60 -32.24 -30.01 -32.52
CA LYS A 60 -31.91 -28.87 -31.64
C LYS A 60 -30.45 -28.42 -31.83
N ILE A 61 -30.14 -27.98 -33.05
CA ILE A 61 -28.81 -27.51 -33.48
C ILE A 61 -28.60 -26.06 -33.01
N THR A 62 -28.33 -25.90 -31.72
CA THR A 62 -28.05 -24.58 -31.10
C THR A 62 -26.57 -24.44 -30.77
N PRO A 63 -26.02 -23.20 -30.70
CA PRO A 63 -24.62 -22.98 -30.32
C PRO A 63 -24.27 -23.60 -28.97
N LYS A 64 -25.21 -23.57 -28.02
CA LYS A 64 -25.03 -24.14 -26.68
C LYS A 64 -24.86 -25.67 -26.74
N VAL A 65 -25.70 -26.37 -27.49
CA VAL A 65 -25.60 -27.82 -27.66
C VAL A 65 -24.31 -28.19 -28.40
N ILE A 66 -23.99 -27.51 -29.49
CA ILE A 66 -22.77 -27.75 -30.28
C ILE A 66 -21.50 -27.59 -29.43
N ASN A 67 -21.41 -26.48 -28.70
CA ASN A 67 -20.24 -26.19 -27.86
C ASN A 67 -20.08 -27.23 -26.74
N ASN A 68 -21.19 -27.65 -26.11
CA ASN A 68 -21.16 -28.66 -25.06
C ASN A 68 -20.78 -30.05 -25.59
N ILE A 69 -21.27 -30.45 -26.77
CA ILE A 69 -20.86 -31.70 -27.43
C ILE A 69 -19.36 -31.67 -27.75
N SER A 70 -18.89 -30.60 -28.40
CA SER A 70 -17.47 -30.44 -28.76
C SER A 70 -16.57 -30.47 -27.52
N ARG A 71 -16.99 -29.84 -26.42
CA ARG A 71 -16.29 -29.90 -25.13
C ARG A 71 -16.29 -31.32 -24.55
N CYS A 72 -17.42 -32.03 -24.55
CA CYS A 72 -17.45 -33.40 -24.03
C CYS A 72 -16.50 -34.31 -24.81
N TYR A 73 -16.48 -34.23 -26.14
CA TYR A 73 -15.50 -34.98 -26.93
C TYR A 73 -14.05 -34.60 -26.60
N GLN A 74 -13.77 -33.32 -26.41
CA GLN A 74 -12.43 -32.85 -26.04
C GLN A 74 -11.98 -33.41 -24.68
N GLU A 75 -12.83 -33.34 -23.65
CA GLU A 75 -12.53 -33.81 -22.29
C GLU A 75 -12.40 -35.34 -22.22
N LEU A 76 -13.06 -36.05 -23.13
CA LEU A 76 -12.94 -37.50 -23.30
C LEU A 76 -11.75 -37.90 -24.20
N ASN A 77 -10.98 -36.95 -24.72
CA ASN A 77 -9.91 -37.16 -25.71
C ASN A 77 -10.35 -37.91 -26.98
N LEU A 78 -11.63 -37.82 -27.33
CA LEU A 78 -12.23 -38.43 -28.53
C LEU A 78 -12.12 -37.46 -29.72
N TYR A 79 -10.89 -37.27 -30.21
CA TYR A 79 -10.59 -36.22 -31.19
C TYR A 79 -11.14 -36.52 -32.59
N ASP A 80 -11.16 -37.78 -33.02
CA ASP A 80 -11.69 -38.17 -34.34
C ASP A 80 -13.20 -37.94 -34.43
N GLU A 81 -13.93 -38.34 -33.41
CA GLU A 81 -15.38 -38.13 -33.31
C GLU A 81 -15.69 -36.64 -33.18
N ARG A 82 -14.86 -35.89 -32.46
CA ARG A 82 -14.98 -34.42 -32.38
C ARG A 82 -14.85 -33.78 -33.75
N ILE A 83 -13.84 -34.18 -34.52
CA ILE A 83 -13.57 -33.65 -35.86
C ILE A 83 -14.74 -33.98 -36.78
N ALA A 84 -15.16 -35.25 -36.85
CA ALA A 84 -16.29 -35.66 -37.69
C ALA A 84 -17.59 -34.91 -37.34
N PHE A 85 -17.84 -34.73 -36.03
CA PHE A 85 -18.98 -33.93 -35.56
C PHE A 85 -18.86 -32.46 -36.00
N LEU A 86 -17.70 -31.83 -35.82
CA LEU A 86 -17.49 -30.43 -36.20
C LEU A 86 -17.52 -30.21 -37.72
N GLU A 87 -17.10 -31.18 -38.51
CA GLU A 87 -17.25 -31.16 -39.98
C GLU A 87 -18.72 -31.18 -40.40
N ASP A 88 -19.56 -32.01 -39.76
CA ASP A 88 -21.02 -31.97 -39.98
C ASP A 88 -21.61 -30.61 -39.58
N VAL A 89 -21.20 -30.04 -38.44
CA VAL A 89 -21.65 -28.73 -37.99
C VAL A 89 -21.26 -27.64 -38.99
N VAL A 90 -20.00 -27.62 -39.46
CA VAL A 90 -19.50 -26.65 -40.44
C VAL A 90 -20.25 -26.78 -41.75
N ARG A 91 -20.55 -28.01 -42.21
CA ARG A 91 -21.34 -28.27 -43.42
C ARG A 91 -22.78 -27.75 -43.29
N ARG A 92 -23.42 -27.93 -42.13
CA ARG A 92 -24.79 -27.45 -41.87
C ARG A 92 -24.88 -25.96 -41.63
N LYS A 93 -23.81 -25.33 -41.13
CA LYS A 93 -23.75 -23.92 -40.76
C LYS A 93 -22.51 -23.22 -41.36
N PRO A 94 -22.36 -23.18 -42.70
CA PRO A 94 -21.13 -22.73 -43.35
C PRO A 94 -20.81 -21.25 -43.13
N ALA A 95 -21.83 -20.41 -42.86
CA ALA A 95 -21.67 -18.98 -42.60
C ALA A 95 -21.09 -18.67 -41.20
N VAL A 96 -21.13 -19.62 -40.26
CA VAL A 96 -20.68 -19.42 -38.88
C VAL A 96 -19.22 -19.87 -38.75
N TYR A 97 -18.30 -18.95 -39.05
CA TYR A 97 -16.87 -19.25 -39.09
C TYR A 97 -16.29 -19.69 -37.74
N SER A 98 -16.91 -19.35 -36.60
CA SER A 98 -16.44 -19.80 -35.28
C SER A 98 -16.42 -21.33 -35.13
N TYR A 99 -17.29 -22.06 -35.83
CA TYR A 99 -17.23 -23.53 -35.85
C TYR A 99 -16.04 -24.06 -36.66
N ARG A 100 -15.66 -23.38 -37.74
CA ARG A 100 -14.42 -23.70 -38.49
C ARG A 100 -13.18 -23.44 -37.63
N ILE A 101 -13.18 -22.38 -36.83
CA ILE A 101 -12.09 -22.10 -35.87
C ILE A 101 -11.98 -23.25 -34.85
N THR A 102 -13.09 -23.68 -34.26
CA THR A 102 -13.13 -24.81 -33.32
C THR A 102 -12.69 -26.12 -33.97
N LEU A 103 -13.03 -26.34 -35.25
CA LEU A 103 -12.54 -27.48 -36.03
C LEU A 103 -11.02 -27.45 -36.17
N GLY A 104 -10.42 -26.29 -36.49
CA GLY A 104 -8.98 -26.11 -36.49
C GLY A 104 -8.33 -26.46 -35.14
N THR A 105 -8.94 -26.01 -34.03
CA THR A 105 -8.49 -26.40 -32.67
C THR A 105 -8.58 -27.91 -32.43
N ALA A 106 -9.61 -28.59 -32.94
CA ALA A 106 -9.73 -30.04 -32.82
C ALA A 106 -8.62 -30.79 -33.57
N TRP A 107 -8.28 -30.34 -34.78
CA TRP A 107 -7.14 -30.87 -35.53
C TRP A 107 -5.82 -30.66 -34.79
N PHE A 108 -5.60 -29.48 -34.18
CA PHE A 108 -4.39 -29.24 -33.40
C PHE A 108 -4.27 -30.18 -32.20
N LEU A 109 -5.36 -30.38 -31.44
CA LEU A 109 -5.37 -31.30 -30.30
C LEU A 109 -5.18 -32.76 -30.70
N LYS A 110 -5.46 -33.11 -31.96
CA LYS A 110 -5.10 -34.41 -32.57
C LYS A 110 -3.64 -34.47 -33.03
N HIS A 111 -2.81 -33.49 -32.70
CA HIS A 111 -1.41 -33.36 -33.14
C HIS A 111 -1.21 -33.10 -34.65
N GLU A 112 -2.23 -32.62 -35.36
CA GLU A 112 -2.16 -32.26 -36.78
C GLU A 112 -2.05 -30.73 -36.94
N LYS A 113 -0.89 -30.18 -36.57
CA LYS A 113 -0.66 -28.73 -36.50
C LYS A 113 -0.87 -28.04 -37.86
N GLU A 114 -0.35 -28.60 -38.93
CA GLU A 114 -0.39 -28.01 -40.28
C GLU A 114 -1.82 -27.89 -40.80
N ARG A 115 -2.65 -28.92 -40.55
CA ARG A 115 -4.08 -28.90 -40.89
C ARG A 115 -4.82 -27.83 -40.10
N ALA A 116 -4.53 -27.70 -38.80
CA ALA A 116 -5.13 -26.66 -37.97
C ALA A 116 -4.79 -25.24 -38.49
N LEU A 117 -3.52 -25.00 -38.81
CA LEU A 117 -3.06 -23.72 -39.37
C LEU A 117 -3.73 -23.41 -40.71
N GLU A 118 -3.90 -24.40 -41.59
CA GLU A 118 -4.58 -24.21 -42.87
C GLU A 118 -6.07 -23.87 -42.68
N ILE A 119 -6.77 -24.56 -41.79
CA ILE A 119 -8.18 -24.27 -41.48
C ILE A 119 -8.34 -22.85 -40.92
N TRP A 120 -7.46 -22.44 -40.00
CA TRP A 120 -7.50 -21.08 -39.46
C TRP A 120 -7.16 -20.02 -40.51
N ARG A 121 -6.20 -20.29 -41.41
CA ARG A 121 -5.89 -19.42 -42.55
C ARG A 121 -7.10 -19.22 -43.45
N GLN A 122 -7.81 -20.30 -43.79
CA GLN A 122 -9.04 -20.23 -44.58
C GLN A 122 -10.11 -19.34 -43.94
N VAL A 123 -10.24 -19.38 -42.61
CA VAL A 123 -11.17 -18.48 -41.89
C VAL A 123 -10.79 -17.01 -42.05
N LEU A 124 -9.50 -16.70 -42.10
CA LEU A 124 -9.01 -15.33 -42.27
C LEU A 124 -9.13 -14.83 -43.72
N THR A 125 -9.00 -15.72 -44.71
CA THR A 125 -9.02 -15.33 -46.15
C THR A 125 -10.40 -15.43 -46.80
N GLN A 126 -11.35 -16.19 -46.23
CA GLN A 126 -12.66 -16.42 -46.85
C GLN A 126 -13.78 -15.58 -46.21
N GLY A 127 -14.46 -14.76 -47.03
CA GLY A 127 -15.61 -13.94 -46.62
C GLY A 127 -15.26 -12.48 -46.31
N ARG A 128 -16.23 -11.72 -45.80
CA ARG A 128 -16.03 -10.30 -45.47
C ARG A 128 -15.04 -10.15 -44.31
N GLU A 129 -14.03 -9.32 -44.49
CA GLU A 129 -13.07 -8.98 -43.44
C GLU A 129 -13.79 -8.31 -42.27
N ASP A 130 -13.62 -8.88 -41.07
CA ASP A 130 -14.00 -8.26 -39.80
C ASP A 130 -12.90 -8.51 -38.77
N ALA A 131 -12.76 -7.59 -37.83
CA ALA A 131 -11.73 -7.70 -36.78
C ALA A 131 -11.99 -8.84 -35.78
N MET A 132 -13.24 -9.31 -35.68
CA MET A 132 -13.60 -10.36 -34.73
C MET A 132 -13.01 -11.71 -35.16
N ARG A 133 -12.96 -12.00 -36.46
CA ARG A 133 -12.34 -13.22 -37.02
C ARG A 133 -10.90 -13.36 -36.60
N TYR A 134 -10.10 -12.30 -36.79
CA TYR A 134 -8.70 -12.29 -36.37
C TYR A 134 -8.56 -12.54 -34.86
N ARG A 135 -9.41 -11.90 -34.04
CA ARG A 135 -9.40 -12.11 -32.59
C ARG A 135 -9.74 -13.54 -32.21
N LEU A 136 -10.75 -14.14 -32.82
CA LEU A 136 -11.17 -15.51 -32.50
C LEU A 136 -10.15 -16.55 -32.97
N VAL A 137 -9.52 -16.35 -34.13
CA VAL A 137 -8.44 -17.23 -34.61
C VAL A 137 -7.22 -17.15 -33.70
N ALA A 138 -6.76 -15.94 -33.38
CA ALA A 138 -5.61 -15.76 -32.49
C ALA A 138 -5.89 -16.27 -31.06
N GLN A 139 -7.12 -16.13 -30.56
CA GLN A 139 -7.53 -16.73 -29.28
C GLN A 139 -7.53 -18.26 -29.33
N ALA A 140 -7.94 -18.87 -30.44
CA ALA A 140 -7.86 -20.31 -30.62
C ALA A 140 -6.40 -20.79 -30.60
N MET A 141 -5.50 -20.10 -31.32
CA MET A 141 -4.05 -20.36 -31.29
C MET A 141 -3.47 -20.18 -29.89
N TYR A 142 -3.84 -19.11 -29.17
CA TYR A 142 -3.43 -18.86 -27.79
C TYR A 142 -3.87 -20.00 -26.84
N SER A 143 -5.10 -20.49 -26.99
CA SER A 143 -5.65 -21.56 -26.15
C SER A 143 -4.87 -22.87 -26.26
N VAL A 144 -4.17 -23.07 -27.38
CA VAL A 144 -3.31 -24.24 -27.63
C VAL A 144 -1.81 -23.90 -27.59
N ARG A 145 -1.44 -22.76 -26.98
CA ARG A 145 -0.05 -22.30 -26.78
C ARG A 145 0.74 -21.99 -28.07
N LEU A 146 0.08 -21.79 -29.20
CA LEU A 146 0.70 -21.25 -30.42
C LEU A 146 0.79 -19.72 -30.35
N LEU A 147 1.69 -19.24 -29.48
CA LEU A 147 1.77 -17.82 -29.13
C LEU A 147 2.34 -16.97 -30.29
N ASP A 148 3.35 -17.46 -31.00
CA ASP A 148 3.97 -16.73 -32.12
C ASP A 148 3.00 -16.61 -33.30
N GLU A 149 2.30 -17.69 -33.65
CA GLU A 149 1.29 -17.67 -34.70
C GLU A 149 0.12 -16.76 -34.34
N ALA A 150 -0.32 -16.76 -33.07
CA ALA A 150 -1.35 -15.84 -32.58
C ALA A 150 -0.91 -14.36 -32.70
N ILE A 151 0.36 -14.05 -32.39
CA ILE A 151 0.94 -12.72 -32.57
C ILE A 151 0.92 -12.32 -34.05
N ASP A 152 1.29 -13.22 -34.96
CA ASP A 152 1.30 -12.94 -36.40
C ASP A 152 -0.10 -12.70 -36.96
N VAL A 153 -1.12 -13.43 -36.46
CA VAL A 153 -2.52 -13.16 -36.80
C VAL A 153 -2.95 -11.77 -36.31
N TYR A 154 -2.59 -11.37 -35.08
CA TYR A 154 -2.90 -10.02 -34.62
C TYR A 154 -2.14 -8.92 -35.37
N LYS A 155 -0.90 -9.18 -35.79
CA LYS A 155 -0.14 -8.25 -36.68
C LYS A 155 -0.82 -8.11 -38.04
N GLN A 156 -1.33 -9.20 -38.62
CA GLN A 156 -2.17 -9.14 -39.82
C GLN A 156 -3.44 -8.32 -39.58
N ALA A 157 -4.10 -8.53 -38.44
CA ALA A 157 -5.29 -7.78 -38.05
C ALA A 157 -5.01 -6.27 -37.94
N LEU A 158 -3.84 -5.88 -37.40
CA LEU A 158 -3.44 -4.48 -37.28
C LEU A 158 -3.14 -3.85 -38.65
N ARG A 159 -2.63 -4.62 -39.62
CA ARG A 159 -2.45 -4.15 -41.01
C ARG A 159 -3.79 -3.96 -41.72
N ALA A 160 -4.73 -4.89 -41.56
CA ALA A 160 -6.07 -4.80 -42.14
C ALA A 160 -6.94 -3.73 -41.47
N PHE A 161 -6.79 -3.55 -40.15
CA PHE A 161 -7.57 -2.60 -39.35
C PHE A 161 -6.68 -1.66 -38.52
N PRO A 162 -5.95 -0.70 -39.15
CA PRO A 162 -5.01 0.17 -38.44
C PRO A 162 -5.63 1.02 -37.32
N GLN A 163 -6.92 1.31 -37.43
CA GLN A 163 -7.68 2.09 -36.43
C GLN A 163 -8.10 1.26 -35.21
N GLN A 164 -8.05 -0.07 -35.28
CA GLN A 164 -8.38 -0.96 -34.17
C GLN A 164 -7.16 -1.20 -33.28
N THR A 165 -6.82 -0.18 -32.49
CA THR A 165 -5.62 -0.16 -31.67
C THR A 165 -5.65 -1.17 -30.52
N SER A 166 -6.78 -1.80 -30.22
CA SER A 166 -6.87 -2.88 -29.22
C SER A 166 -6.00 -4.08 -29.56
N PHE A 167 -5.72 -4.35 -30.84
CA PHE A 167 -4.78 -5.40 -31.23
C PHE A 167 -3.35 -5.17 -30.74
N LEU A 168 -2.93 -3.91 -30.51
CA LEU A 168 -1.63 -3.62 -29.90
C LEU A 168 -1.55 -4.18 -28.46
N MET A 169 -2.65 -4.09 -27.69
CA MET A 169 -2.73 -4.68 -26.36
C MET A 169 -2.75 -6.21 -26.42
N ASP A 170 -3.51 -6.77 -27.36
CA ASP A 170 -3.57 -8.22 -27.55
C ASP A 170 -2.15 -8.79 -27.82
N ILE A 171 -1.38 -8.15 -28.72
CA ILE A 171 0.01 -8.51 -29.01
C ILE A 171 0.92 -8.31 -27.78
N ALA A 172 0.83 -7.17 -27.08
CA ALA A 172 1.65 -6.91 -25.90
C ALA A 172 1.42 -7.96 -24.79
N ASN A 173 0.16 -8.37 -24.59
CA ASN A 173 -0.20 -9.40 -23.61
C ASN A 173 0.37 -10.77 -23.97
N LEU A 174 0.41 -11.13 -25.26
CA LEU A 174 1.02 -12.37 -25.72
C LEU A 174 2.54 -12.37 -25.51
N TYR A 175 3.24 -11.29 -25.88
CA TYR A 175 4.67 -11.16 -25.57
C TYR A 175 4.96 -11.20 -24.08
N ARG A 176 4.09 -10.60 -23.25
CA ARG A 176 4.20 -10.69 -21.78
C ARG A 176 4.00 -12.13 -21.28
N ALA A 177 3.09 -12.89 -21.88
CA ALA A 177 2.88 -14.31 -21.56
C ALA A 177 4.08 -15.18 -21.96
N GLN A 178 4.83 -14.77 -22.99
CA GLN A 178 6.12 -15.36 -23.38
C GLN A 178 7.30 -14.88 -22.53
N LEU A 179 7.08 -14.00 -21.54
CA LEU A 179 8.13 -13.31 -20.77
C LEU A 179 9.05 -12.42 -21.61
N ASN A 180 8.69 -12.14 -22.86
CA ASN A 180 9.40 -11.20 -23.72
C ASN A 180 8.93 -9.77 -23.40
N TYR A 181 9.41 -9.25 -22.27
CA TYR A 181 8.97 -7.95 -21.74
C TYR A 181 9.39 -6.76 -22.60
N GLU A 182 10.49 -6.88 -23.35
CA GLU A 182 10.96 -5.83 -24.25
C GLU A 182 9.96 -5.59 -25.39
N GLN A 183 9.54 -6.67 -26.06
CA GLN A 183 8.53 -6.57 -27.11
C GLN A 183 7.17 -6.17 -26.53
N ALA A 184 6.79 -6.73 -25.39
CA ALA A 184 5.56 -6.33 -24.71
C ALA A 184 5.54 -4.81 -24.43
N ALA A 185 6.65 -4.26 -23.93
CA ALA A 185 6.78 -2.84 -23.67
C ALA A 185 6.64 -1.98 -24.93
N ARG A 186 7.28 -2.36 -26.06
CA ARG A 186 7.13 -1.63 -27.33
C ARG A 186 5.68 -1.55 -27.80
N TYR A 187 4.93 -2.65 -27.72
CA TYR A 187 3.52 -2.68 -28.11
C TYR A 187 2.61 -1.92 -27.12
N TYR A 188 2.88 -1.99 -25.82
CA TYR A 188 2.18 -1.16 -24.83
C TYR A 188 2.43 0.34 -25.03
N LEU A 189 3.66 0.74 -25.36
CA LEU A 189 4.00 2.13 -25.67
C LEU A 189 3.35 2.59 -26.98
N ALA A 190 3.33 1.74 -28.01
CA ALA A 190 2.58 2.02 -29.23
C ALA A 190 1.08 2.21 -28.96
N TYR A 191 0.49 1.40 -28.08
CA TYR A 191 -0.90 1.55 -27.66
C TYR A 191 -1.13 2.86 -26.89
N LEU A 192 -0.23 3.22 -25.97
CA LEU A 192 -0.33 4.45 -25.18
C LEU A 192 -0.35 5.71 -26.06
N ARG A 193 0.46 5.73 -27.14
CA ARG A 193 0.46 6.85 -28.11
C ARG A 193 -0.93 7.07 -28.73
N GLN A 194 -1.66 5.98 -29.00
CA GLN A 194 -2.98 6.02 -29.61
C GLN A 194 -4.11 6.24 -28.59
N LYS A 195 -3.95 5.74 -27.36
CA LYS A 195 -4.93 5.84 -26.27
C LYS A 195 -4.31 6.48 -25.01
N PRO A 196 -4.09 7.81 -25.01
CA PRO A 196 -3.49 8.54 -23.91
C PRO A 196 -4.09 8.31 -22.52
N GLY A 197 -5.42 8.14 -22.44
CA GLY A 197 -6.14 7.94 -21.19
C GLY A 197 -5.78 6.63 -20.47
N GLN A 198 -5.07 5.72 -21.15
CA GLN A 198 -4.66 4.43 -20.61
C GLN A 198 -3.29 4.46 -19.91
N TYR A 199 -2.71 5.65 -19.69
CA TYR A 199 -1.41 5.82 -19.03
C TYR A 199 -1.30 5.04 -17.72
N SER A 200 -2.27 5.17 -16.82
CA SER A 200 -2.23 4.49 -15.51
C SER A 200 -2.17 2.97 -15.66
N TYR A 201 -2.94 2.41 -16.61
CA TYR A 201 -2.93 0.99 -16.89
C TYR A 201 -1.58 0.52 -17.46
N ILE A 202 -1.05 1.24 -18.46
CA ILE A 202 0.24 0.90 -19.08
C ILE A 202 1.38 1.02 -18.09
N ARG A 203 1.39 2.06 -17.24
CA ARG A 203 2.35 2.19 -16.15
C ARG A 203 2.30 0.99 -15.20
N SER A 204 1.10 0.55 -14.78
CA SER A 204 0.96 -0.64 -13.94
C SER A 204 1.47 -1.90 -14.64
N MET A 205 1.27 -2.04 -15.96
CA MET A 205 1.82 -3.17 -16.71
C MET A 205 3.35 -3.14 -16.77
N MET A 206 3.97 -1.97 -16.98
CA MET A 206 5.43 -1.84 -16.93
C MET A 206 5.99 -2.22 -15.56
N LEU A 207 5.34 -1.77 -14.48
CA LEU A 207 5.73 -2.13 -13.12
C LEU A 207 5.62 -3.64 -12.85
N ASN A 208 4.57 -4.30 -13.32
CA ASN A 208 4.41 -5.75 -13.15
C ASN A 208 5.48 -6.56 -13.90
N MET A 209 6.05 -6.00 -14.98
CA MET A 209 7.13 -6.62 -15.75
C MET A 209 8.51 -6.30 -15.15
N ALA A 210 8.65 -5.21 -14.40
CA ALA A 210 9.86 -4.80 -13.70
C ALA A 210 10.05 -5.56 -12.37
N ARG A 211 10.30 -6.86 -12.45
CA ARG A 211 10.33 -7.78 -11.28
C ARG A 211 11.64 -7.71 -10.47
N ASP A 212 12.74 -7.43 -11.14
CA ASP A 212 14.09 -7.29 -10.57
C ASP A 212 14.85 -6.18 -11.29
N GLY A 213 16.10 -5.93 -10.88
CA GLY A 213 16.93 -4.87 -11.45
C GLY A 213 17.22 -5.06 -12.94
N GLU A 214 17.47 -6.29 -13.39
CA GLU A 214 17.79 -6.59 -14.79
C GLU A 214 16.59 -6.32 -15.72
N HIS A 215 15.41 -6.83 -15.37
CA HIS A 215 14.19 -6.56 -16.14
C HIS A 215 13.83 -5.08 -16.11
N THR A 216 14.09 -4.40 -14.99
CA THR A 216 13.87 -2.95 -14.86
C THR A 216 14.77 -2.17 -15.82
N GLU A 217 16.06 -2.47 -15.87
CA GLU A 217 17.03 -1.81 -16.75
C GLU A 217 16.71 -2.02 -18.24
N ARG A 218 16.34 -3.25 -18.63
CA ARG A 218 15.91 -3.55 -20.01
C ARG A 218 14.67 -2.76 -20.40
N LEU A 219 13.68 -2.69 -19.51
CA LEU A 219 12.46 -1.91 -19.74
C LEU A 219 12.75 -0.40 -19.85
N ILE A 220 13.62 0.13 -18.99
CA ILE A 220 14.10 1.52 -19.08
C ILE A 220 14.75 1.78 -20.44
N THR A 221 15.59 0.85 -20.90
CA THR A 221 16.26 0.95 -22.21
C THR A 221 15.25 1.01 -23.35
N VAL A 222 14.25 0.12 -23.35
CA VAL A 222 13.18 0.13 -24.35
C VAL A 222 12.38 1.42 -24.32
N ILE A 223 11.96 1.88 -23.13
CA ILE A 223 11.18 3.13 -23.02
C ILE A 223 12.01 4.34 -23.51
N ARG A 224 13.32 4.36 -23.22
CA ARG A 224 14.24 5.41 -23.69
C ARG A 224 14.37 5.43 -25.22
N GLU A 225 14.53 4.28 -25.85
CA GLU A 225 14.58 4.17 -27.32
C GLU A 225 13.25 4.60 -27.98
N GLU A 226 12.14 4.30 -27.32
CA GLU A 226 10.81 4.66 -27.77
C GLU A 226 10.44 6.13 -27.48
N ASP A 227 11.17 6.80 -26.58
CA ASP A 227 11.06 8.25 -26.38
C ASP A 227 11.72 9.02 -27.52
N LYS A 228 10.98 9.15 -28.62
CA LYS A 228 11.37 9.97 -29.77
C LYS A 228 11.15 11.47 -29.55
N GLY A 229 11.03 11.92 -28.29
CA GLY A 229 10.84 13.32 -27.94
C GLY A 229 9.47 13.91 -28.28
N ARG A 230 8.52 13.12 -28.79
CA ARG A 230 7.20 13.60 -29.24
C ARG A 230 6.08 13.49 -28.19
N ASP A 231 6.14 12.49 -27.30
CA ASP A 231 5.07 12.20 -26.34
C ASP A 231 5.55 12.40 -24.89
N PRO A 232 5.05 13.43 -24.17
CA PRO A 232 5.45 13.68 -22.79
C PRO A 232 5.07 12.56 -21.82
N ARG A 233 4.09 11.71 -22.15
CA ARG A 233 3.66 10.59 -21.30
C ARG A 233 4.68 9.45 -21.32
N ILE A 234 5.33 9.21 -22.45
CA ILE A 234 6.42 8.22 -22.55
C ILE A 234 7.62 8.70 -21.73
N ARG A 235 7.95 9.99 -21.82
CA ARG A 235 8.97 10.61 -20.96
C ARG A 235 8.63 10.55 -19.49
N GLU A 236 7.37 10.83 -19.14
CA GLU A 236 6.91 10.67 -17.78
C GLU A 236 7.10 9.23 -17.29
N LEU A 237 6.69 8.24 -18.10
CA LEU A 237 6.85 6.84 -17.76
C LEU A 237 8.33 6.48 -17.57
N LEU A 238 9.24 6.99 -18.42
CA LEU A 238 10.68 6.81 -18.26
C LEU A 238 11.19 7.39 -16.94
N ALA A 239 10.82 8.64 -16.61
CA ALA A 239 11.17 9.26 -15.35
C ALA A 239 10.62 8.46 -14.15
N TYR A 240 9.40 7.95 -14.26
CA TYR A 240 8.78 7.12 -13.24
C TYR A 240 9.52 5.81 -13.03
N MET A 241 9.95 5.14 -14.10
CA MET A 241 10.78 3.92 -14.01
C MET A 241 12.12 4.21 -13.34
N TYR A 242 12.79 5.32 -13.68
CA TYR A 242 14.03 5.73 -13.00
C TYR A 242 13.81 6.02 -11.50
N MET A 243 12.72 6.69 -11.11
CA MET A 243 12.41 6.88 -9.68
C MET A 243 12.19 5.56 -8.95
N ARG A 244 11.53 4.59 -9.61
CA ARG A 244 11.29 3.27 -9.03
C ARG A 244 12.59 2.47 -8.85
N ASP A 245 13.53 2.65 -9.76
CA ASP A 245 14.89 2.12 -9.71
C ASP A 245 15.80 2.89 -8.71
N GLY A 246 15.30 3.96 -8.09
CA GLY A 246 16.06 4.81 -7.15
C GLY A 246 16.96 5.84 -7.83
N ASN A 247 16.99 5.90 -9.16
CA ASN A 247 17.78 6.85 -9.94
C ASN A 247 17.04 8.20 -10.10
N PHE A 248 16.90 8.93 -9.01
CA PHE A 248 16.22 10.24 -8.99
C PHE A 248 16.92 11.32 -9.82
N GLU A 249 18.22 11.20 -10.05
CA GLU A 249 18.99 12.13 -10.90
C GLU A 249 18.49 12.09 -12.35
N LYS A 250 18.52 10.91 -12.98
CA LYS A 250 18.04 10.73 -14.35
C LYS A 250 16.55 11.09 -14.47
N ALA A 251 15.75 10.73 -13.46
CA ALA A 251 14.34 11.10 -13.42
C ALA A 251 14.14 12.63 -13.38
N PHE A 252 14.92 13.35 -12.56
CA PHE A 252 14.85 14.80 -12.45
C PHE A 252 15.19 15.48 -13.78
N GLU A 253 16.24 15.02 -14.45
CA GLU A 253 16.67 15.55 -15.74
C GLU A 253 15.58 15.43 -16.81
N ILE A 254 14.90 14.28 -16.86
CA ILE A 254 13.77 14.08 -17.77
C ILE A 254 12.62 15.01 -17.43
N VAL A 255 12.22 15.10 -16.16
CA VAL A 255 11.11 15.94 -15.71
C VAL A 255 11.41 17.41 -15.98
N ARG A 256 12.63 17.87 -15.69
CA ARG A 256 13.12 19.21 -16.03
C ARG A 256 13.00 19.49 -17.52
N GLY A 257 13.40 18.53 -18.36
CA GLY A 257 13.25 18.59 -19.82
C GLY A 257 11.79 18.64 -20.29
N ILE A 258 10.88 17.93 -19.64
CA ILE A 258 9.43 18.03 -19.92
C ILE A 258 8.95 19.44 -19.60
N GLU A 259 9.24 19.95 -18.40
CA GLU A 259 8.80 21.28 -17.96
C GLU A 259 9.40 22.41 -18.81
N ALA A 260 10.62 22.25 -19.35
CA ALA A 260 11.24 23.23 -20.25
C ALA A 260 10.55 23.32 -21.61
N ARG A 261 9.94 22.22 -22.08
CA ARG A 261 9.24 22.17 -23.38
C ARG A 261 7.76 22.57 -23.29
N THR A 262 7.19 22.62 -22.08
CA THR A 262 5.81 23.05 -21.86
C THR A 262 5.66 24.54 -22.16
N LYS A 263 4.93 24.88 -23.24
CA LYS A 263 4.60 26.27 -23.58
C LYS A 263 3.43 26.76 -22.72
N GLY A 264 3.48 28.02 -22.29
CA GLY A 264 2.40 28.67 -21.53
C GLY A 264 2.60 28.61 -20.02
N LYS A 265 1.50 28.76 -19.26
CA LYS A 265 1.55 28.76 -17.79
C LYS A 265 1.98 27.37 -17.28
N PRO A 266 3.02 27.28 -16.42
CA PRO A 266 3.44 26.00 -15.86
C PRO A 266 2.30 25.31 -15.11
N VAL A 267 2.03 24.05 -15.43
CA VAL A 267 1.01 23.21 -14.76
C VAL A 267 1.66 22.28 -13.72
N PHE A 268 2.99 22.07 -13.79
CA PHE A 268 3.80 21.27 -12.87
C PHE A 268 3.28 19.85 -12.60
N THR A 269 2.46 19.28 -13.49
CA THR A 269 1.86 17.96 -13.28
C THR A 269 2.93 16.88 -13.07
N TYR A 270 3.97 16.90 -13.90
CA TYR A 270 5.05 15.91 -13.87
C TYR A 270 6.02 16.20 -12.73
N LEU A 271 6.38 17.48 -12.53
CA LEU A 271 7.23 17.92 -11.43
C LEU A 271 6.62 17.60 -10.05
N ASN A 272 5.32 17.81 -9.86
CA ASN A 272 4.63 17.46 -8.61
C ASN A 272 4.66 15.95 -8.34
N ARG A 273 4.46 15.12 -9.36
CA ARG A 273 4.56 13.66 -9.21
C ARG A 273 5.98 13.24 -8.81
N PHE A 274 6.99 13.84 -9.44
CA PHE A 274 8.39 13.61 -9.10
C PHE A 274 8.71 14.00 -7.65
N ILE A 275 8.36 15.22 -7.24
CA ILE A 275 8.59 15.71 -5.88
C ILE A 275 7.91 14.81 -4.85
N ASN A 276 6.64 14.46 -5.07
CA ASN A 276 5.89 13.60 -4.14
C ASN A 276 6.54 12.22 -3.98
N GLU A 277 7.05 11.63 -5.06
CA GLU A 277 7.75 10.34 -4.99
C GLU A 277 9.10 10.49 -4.29
N ALA A 278 9.85 11.56 -4.56
CA ALA A 278 11.11 11.85 -3.89
C ALA A 278 10.91 12.04 -2.38
N GLU A 279 9.87 12.76 -1.94
CA GLU A 279 9.52 12.90 -0.52
C GLU A 279 9.15 11.55 0.11
N ARG A 280 8.32 10.73 -0.57
CA ARG A 280 7.91 9.40 -0.08
C ARG A 280 9.10 8.46 0.10
N SER A 281 10.02 8.47 -0.86
CA SER A 281 11.27 7.70 -0.82
C SER A 281 12.36 8.34 0.05
N LYS A 282 12.06 9.47 0.73
CA LYS A 282 13.02 10.24 1.55
C LYS A 282 14.28 10.69 0.77
N ALA A 283 14.17 10.81 -0.56
CA ALA A 283 15.18 11.34 -1.45
C ALA A 283 15.18 12.88 -1.40
N TRP A 284 15.40 13.43 -0.20
CA TRP A 284 15.23 14.85 0.08
C TRP A 284 16.01 15.80 -0.83
N PRO A 285 17.28 15.54 -1.21
CA PRO A 285 18.00 16.40 -2.16
C PRO A 285 17.24 16.60 -3.47
N TRP A 286 16.58 15.56 -3.95
CA TRP A 286 15.83 15.59 -5.20
C TRP A 286 14.46 16.27 -5.04
N ALA A 287 13.78 16.08 -3.92
CA ALA A 287 12.57 16.84 -3.60
C ALA A 287 12.86 18.36 -3.53
N ILE A 288 13.97 18.74 -2.89
CA ILE A 288 14.46 20.13 -2.81
C ILE A 288 14.71 20.69 -4.21
N ARG A 289 15.50 20.01 -5.04
CA ARG A 289 15.75 20.38 -6.45
C ARG A 289 14.45 20.55 -7.26
N GLY A 290 13.47 19.70 -6.99
CA GLY A 290 12.14 19.80 -7.61
C GLY A 290 11.41 21.08 -7.23
N TYR A 291 11.38 21.44 -5.94
CA TYR A 291 10.76 22.69 -5.51
C TYR A 291 11.55 23.93 -5.96
N GLU A 292 12.88 23.88 -5.99
CA GLU A 292 13.72 24.94 -6.56
C GLU A 292 13.35 25.22 -8.02
N LEU A 293 13.27 24.17 -8.85
CA LEU A 293 12.85 24.29 -10.25
C LEU A 293 11.41 24.84 -10.39
N MET A 294 10.52 24.48 -9.46
CA MET A 294 9.16 25.02 -9.44
C MET A 294 9.16 26.53 -9.12
N LEU A 295 10.00 26.96 -8.19
CA LEU A 295 10.15 28.35 -7.79
C LEU A 295 10.80 29.20 -8.90
N GLU A 296 11.80 28.69 -9.60
CA GLU A 296 12.38 29.35 -10.79
C GLU A 296 11.32 29.71 -11.84
N LYS A 297 10.27 28.88 -11.94
CA LYS A 297 9.17 29.05 -12.91
C LYS A 297 7.92 29.72 -12.32
N THR A 298 7.91 30.06 -11.02
CA THR A 298 6.77 30.71 -10.37
C THR A 298 7.15 32.07 -9.78
N GLY A 299 6.34 33.09 -10.07
CA GLY A 299 6.49 34.43 -9.50
C GLY A 299 5.33 34.83 -8.59
N GLY A 300 5.60 35.81 -7.71
CA GLY A 300 4.60 36.49 -6.89
C GLY A 300 3.84 35.56 -5.92
N VAL A 301 2.54 35.80 -5.75
CA VAL A 301 1.69 35.11 -4.76
C VAL A 301 1.66 33.58 -4.92
N ARG A 302 1.89 33.08 -6.14
CA ARG A 302 1.88 31.63 -6.45
C ARG A 302 3.12 30.90 -5.92
N ALA A 303 4.20 31.60 -5.64
CA ALA A 303 5.43 31.02 -5.08
C ALA A 303 5.28 30.65 -3.59
N ALA A 304 4.33 31.27 -2.88
CA ALA A 304 4.17 31.11 -1.43
C ALA A 304 4.03 29.65 -0.96
N ALA A 305 3.18 28.85 -1.64
CA ALA A 305 2.96 27.46 -1.27
C ALA A 305 4.18 26.58 -1.57
N PRO A 306 4.80 26.62 -2.77
CA PRO A 306 6.06 25.92 -3.03
C PRO A 306 7.20 26.33 -2.09
N THR A 307 7.36 27.62 -1.76
CA THR A 307 8.38 28.08 -0.79
C THR A 307 8.19 27.44 0.58
N TYR A 308 6.94 27.34 1.07
CA TYR A 308 6.66 26.68 2.34
C TYR A 308 7.02 25.19 2.29
N GLN A 309 6.70 24.51 1.19
CA GLN A 309 7.05 23.09 1.04
C GLN A 309 8.56 22.88 0.93
N LEU A 310 9.28 23.74 0.21
CA LEU A 310 10.74 23.72 0.13
C LEU A 310 11.37 23.84 1.52
N ALA A 311 10.91 24.80 2.33
CA ALA A 311 11.38 24.95 3.71
C ALA A 311 11.12 23.68 4.55
N ARG A 312 9.95 23.06 4.38
CA ARG A 312 9.61 21.80 5.03
C ARG A 312 10.53 20.65 4.60
N SER A 313 10.87 20.54 3.31
CA SER A 313 11.79 19.53 2.79
C SER A 313 13.22 19.74 3.30
N HIS A 314 13.70 20.99 3.39
CA HIS A 314 14.98 21.31 4.03
C HIS A 314 15.01 20.88 5.50
N TYR A 315 13.96 21.21 6.26
CA TYR A 315 13.86 20.80 7.66
C TYR A 315 13.83 19.26 7.80
N ALA A 316 13.06 18.56 6.96
CA ALA A 316 13.01 17.11 6.95
C ALA A 316 14.39 16.50 6.64
N TYR A 317 15.11 17.07 5.67
CA TYR A 317 16.45 16.61 5.32
C TYR A 317 17.45 16.82 6.47
N ALA A 318 17.44 18.00 7.08
CA ALA A 318 18.28 18.33 8.22
C ALA A 318 18.11 17.32 9.37
N ARG A 319 16.87 16.90 9.66
CA ARG A 319 16.59 15.88 10.68
C ARG A 319 17.24 14.53 10.36
N THR A 320 17.32 14.13 9.09
CA THR A 320 18.02 12.89 8.70
C THR A 320 19.54 13.01 8.78
N LEU A 321 20.07 14.21 8.63
CA LEU A 321 21.51 14.49 8.67
C LEU A 321 22.02 14.78 10.08
N ARG A 322 21.15 15.10 11.05
CA ARG A 322 21.52 15.61 12.38
C ARG A 322 22.66 14.84 13.05
N GLU A 323 22.61 13.51 13.05
CA GLU A 323 23.64 12.67 13.68
C GLU A 323 24.84 12.39 12.77
N ARG A 324 24.60 12.23 11.46
CA ARG A 324 25.62 11.79 10.50
C ARG A 324 26.47 12.94 9.93
N SER A 325 25.91 14.14 9.86
CA SER A 325 26.55 15.33 9.28
C SER A 325 25.95 16.61 9.87
N PRO A 326 26.25 16.94 11.15
CA PRO A 326 25.63 18.06 11.86
C PRO A 326 25.78 19.42 11.16
N LYS A 327 26.93 19.68 10.52
CA LYS A 327 27.17 20.91 9.76
C LYS A 327 26.18 21.05 8.61
N LYS A 328 26.07 20.02 7.75
CA LYS A 328 25.10 19.99 6.63
C LYS A 328 23.66 20.09 7.12
N ALA A 329 23.35 19.48 8.27
CA ALA A 329 22.04 19.64 8.90
C ALA A 329 21.77 21.10 9.26
N GLY A 330 22.74 21.77 9.89
CA GLY A 330 22.68 23.20 10.21
C GLY A 330 22.45 24.08 8.98
N ASP A 331 23.19 23.85 7.89
CA ASP A 331 23.04 24.60 6.63
C ASP A 331 21.59 24.49 6.10
N HIS A 332 21.00 23.30 6.12
CA HIS A 332 19.60 23.12 5.70
C HIS A 332 18.58 23.73 6.67
N ILE A 333 18.86 23.76 7.98
CA ILE A 333 18.01 24.48 8.93
C ILE A 333 18.03 25.98 8.65
N GLU A 334 19.21 26.55 8.38
CA GLU A 334 19.33 27.97 8.05
C GLU A 334 18.53 28.31 6.78
N GLN A 335 18.64 27.48 5.73
CA GLN A 335 17.84 27.64 4.51
C GLN A 335 16.34 27.54 4.80
N ALA A 336 15.92 26.57 5.61
CA ALA A 336 14.51 26.43 5.99
C ALA A 336 14.00 27.69 6.70
N LEU A 337 14.71 28.17 7.73
CA LEU A 337 14.32 29.37 8.48
C LEU A 337 14.30 30.63 7.60
N ARG A 338 15.28 30.80 6.71
CA ARG A 338 15.33 31.91 5.75
C ARG A 338 14.09 31.94 4.86
N LEU A 339 13.71 30.78 4.30
CA LEU A 339 12.51 30.66 3.47
C LEU A 339 11.23 30.93 4.28
N LEU A 340 11.15 30.45 5.53
CA LEU A 340 10.00 30.69 6.39
C LEU A 340 9.88 32.17 6.77
N GLU A 341 10.97 32.84 7.12
CA GLU A 341 10.96 34.27 7.46
C GLU A 341 10.53 35.14 6.26
N SER A 342 10.93 34.77 5.04
CA SER A 342 10.46 35.42 3.81
C SER A 342 8.94 35.33 3.64
N LEU A 343 8.33 34.20 4.06
CA LEU A 343 6.88 34.04 4.03
C LEU A 343 6.19 34.81 5.16
N ILE A 344 6.78 34.84 6.34
CA ILE A 344 6.23 35.51 7.54
C ILE A 344 6.14 37.02 7.33
N THR A 345 7.18 37.62 6.76
CA THR A 345 7.29 39.07 6.53
C THR A 345 6.50 39.55 5.31
N SER A 346 6.08 38.64 4.43
CA SER A 346 5.27 38.95 3.25
C SER A 346 3.75 38.96 3.53
N GLN A 347 2.95 39.51 2.59
CA GLN A 347 1.48 39.40 2.61
C GLN A 347 0.96 37.99 2.19
N SER A 348 1.77 36.95 2.40
CA SER A 348 1.45 35.58 2.01
C SER A 348 0.36 34.96 2.88
N HIS A 349 -0.54 34.21 2.25
CA HIS A 349 -1.49 33.35 2.94
C HIS A 349 -0.82 32.21 3.74
N GLN A 350 0.47 31.92 3.51
CA GLN A 350 1.24 30.92 4.24
C GLN A 350 1.92 31.46 5.51
N LYS A 351 1.89 32.78 5.78
CA LYS A 351 2.66 33.41 6.87
C LYS A 351 2.46 32.76 8.24
N VAL A 352 1.21 32.41 8.59
CA VAL A 352 0.90 31.74 9.86
C VAL A 352 1.50 30.34 9.90
N ARG A 353 1.33 29.54 8.83
CA ARG A 353 1.93 28.19 8.75
C ARG A 353 3.46 28.24 8.78
N ALA A 354 4.05 29.27 8.18
CA ALA A 354 5.48 29.48 8.18
C ALA A 354 6.01 29.78 9.59
N ALA A 355 5.36 30.67 10.33
CA ALA A 355 5.71 30.94 11.73
C ALA A 355 5.53 29.70 12.62
N LEU A 356 4.46 28.92 12.43
CA LEU A 356 4.29 27.66 13.16
C LEU A 356 5.42 26.67 12.88
N LEU A 357 5.87 26.55 11.63
CA LEU A 357 6.97 25.65 11.30
C LEU A 357 8.32 26.17 11.83
N ALA A 358 8.56 27.49 11.79
CA ALA A 358 9.75 28.09 12.38
C ALA A 358 9.79 27.84 13.91
N GLY A 359 8.68 28.03 14.60
CA GLY A 359 8.55 27.70 16.02
C GLY A 359 8.75 26.21 16.30
N ASP A 360 8.29 25.30 15.42
CA ASP A 360 8.56 23.87 15.54
C ASP A 360 10.05 23.57 15.38
N ILE A 361 10.75 24.25 14.47
CA ILE A 361 12.21 24.11 14.30
C ILE A 361 12.94 24.55 15.57
N HIS A 362 12.62 25.72 16.13
CA HIS A 362 13.22 26.19 17.39
C HIS A 362 12.96 25.21 18.54
N LYS A 363 11.73 24.75 18.70
CA LYS A 363 11.35 23.79 19.75
C LYS A 363 11.99 22.40 19.59
N ASP A 364 12.03 21.83 18.39
CA ASP A 364 12.39 20.43 18.18
C ASP A 364 13.84 20.22 17.74
N TYR A 365 14.40 21.16 16.97
CA TYR A 365 15.79 21.10 16.52
C TYR A 365 16.72 21.74 17.55
N PHE A 366 16.46 23.00 17.92
CA PHE A 366 17.30 23.78 18.82
C PHE A 366 16.98 23.59 20.31
N ASN A 367 15.80 23.04 20.63
CA ASN A 367 15.27 23.00 22.00
C ASN A 367 15.17 24.42 22.63
N ASP A 368 14.96 25.42 21.79
CA ASP A 368 14.79 26.82 22.17
C ASP A 368 13.29 27.11 22.31
N LEU A 369 12.80 27.02 23.53
CA LEU A 369 11.39 27.17 23.85
C LEU A 369 10.92 28.63 23.82
N ASP A 370 11.82 29.57 24.12
CA ASP A 370 11.50 31.00 24.14
C ASP A 370 11.34 31.52 22.72
N GLU A 371 12.26 31.16 21.83
CA GLU A 371 12.14 31.54 20.43
C GLU A 371 10.95 30.83 19.75
N ALA A 372 10.67 29.58 20.14
CA ALA A 372 9.45 28.91 19.69
C ALA A 372 8.18 29.67 20.07
N LEU A 373 8.08 30.18 21.31
CA LEU A 373 6.95 31.02 21.74
C LEU A 373 6.90 32.34 20.98
N ASN A 374 8.05 32.97 20.72
CA ASN A 374 8.13 34.18 19.91
C ASN A 374 7.45 33.96 18.55
N TYR A 375 7.83 32.90 17.83
CA TYR A 375 7.20 32.57 16.55
C TYR A 375 5.70 32.23 16.65
N TYR A 376 5.29 31.46 17.65
CA TYR A 376 3.88 31.09 17.81
C TYR A 376 2.97 32.27 18.16
N THR A 377 3.49 33.28 18.86
CA THR A 377 2.71 34.44 19.29
C THR A 377 2.73 35.62 18.32
N ARG A 378 3.54 35.56 17.23
CA ARG A 378 3.58 36.60 16.17
C ARG A 378 2.22 36.89 15.51
N PHE A 379 1.30 35.92 15.53
CA PHE A 379 -0.03 36.08 14.95
C PHE A 379 -1.11 35.82 16.01
N PRO A 380 -2.18 36.62 16.06
CA PRO A 380 -3.23 36.46 17.04
C PRO A 380 -3.93 35.10 16.86
N VAL A 381 -4.18 34.42 17.98
CA VAL A 381 -5.02 33.22 17.99
C VAL A 381 -6.43 33.65 17.57
N SER A 382 -6.95 33.14 16.44
CA SER A 382 -8.32 33.47 16.02
C SER A 382 -9.30 33.08 17.13
N THR A 383 -10.15 34.01 17.54
CA THR A 383 -11.10 33.82 18.65
C THR A 383 -12.17 32.76 18.38
N GLY A 384 -12.42 32.41 17.11
CA GLY A 384 -13.26 31.28 16.73
C GLY A 384 -12.52 29.94 16.78
N GLY A 385 -13.18 28.88 17.28
CA GLY A 385 -12.71 27.48 17.30
C GLY A 385 -12.58 26.84 15.91
N THR A 386 -11.94 27.54 14.97
CA THR A 386 -11.54 26.97 13.69
C THR A 386 -10.37 26.01 13.93
N GLY A 387 -10.30 24.89 13.20
CA GLY A 387 -9.24 23.89 13.39
C GLY A 387 -7.81 24.45 13.29
N SER A 388 -7.61 25.57 12.60
CA SER A 388 -6.31 26.26 12.54
C SER A 388 -5.94 26.98 13.83
N GLY A 389 -6.90 27.61 14.52
CA GLY A 389 -6.67 28.27 15.81
C GLY A 389 -6.34 27.26 16.92
N ASP A 390 -7.01 26.10 16.91
CA ASP A 390 -6.73 25.02 17.86
C ASP A 390 -5.36 24.38 17.66
N ALA A 391 -4.90 24.24 16.41
CA ALA A 391 -3.53 23.77 16.14
C ALA A 391 -2.46 24.67 16.76
N LEU A 392 -2.65 26.00 16.74
CA LEU A 392 -1.76 26.95 17.39
C LEU A 392 -1.87 26.86 18.93
N ARG A 393 -3.08 26.77 19.49
CA ARG A 393 -3.29 26.57 20.94
C ARG A 393 -2.55 25.34 21.45
N LEU A 394 -2.62 24.23 20.72
CA LEU A 394 -1.89 22.99 21.09
C LEU A 394 -0.37 23.20 21.09
N LYS A 395 0.18 23.92 20.11
CA LYS A 395 1.62 24.22 20.06
C LYS A 395 2.07 25.10 21.23
N LEU A 396 1.31 26.13 21.55
CA LEU A 396 1.56 26.98 22.72
C LEU A 396 1.50 26.14 24.01
N ALA A 397 0.45 25.33 24.16
CA ALA A 397 0.28 24.45 25.32
C ALA A 397 1.46 23.50 25.50
N ASP A 398 1.92 22.87 24.40
CA ASP A 398 3.09 21.99 24.41
C ASP A 398 4.34 22.73 24.90
N VAL A 399 4.60 23.96 24.44
CA VAL A 399 5.78 24.71 24.89
C VAL A 399 5.71 25.08 26.37
N TYR A 400 4.56 25.56 26.84
CA TYR A 400 4.39 25.84 28.27
C TYR A 400 4.55 24.59 29.14
N LEU A 401 4.08 23.44 28.66
CA LEU A 401 4.30 22.15 29.33
C LEU A 401 5.80 21.81 29.41
N LEU A 402 6.54 21.99 28.30
CA LEU A 402 8.00 21.78 28.26
C LEU A 402 8.74 22.74 29.21
N LYS A 403 8.26 23.98 29.37
CA LYS A 403 8.78 24.98 30.32
C LYS A 403 8.34 24.75 31.77
N ASN A 404 7.57 23.70 32.07
CA ASN A 404 6.98 23.42 33.37
C ASN A 404 5.91 24.42 33.85
N ASP A 405 5.39 25.29 32.96
CA ASP A 405 4.22 26.13 33.26
C ASP A 405 2.93 25.35 32.95
N LEU A 406 2.62 24.40 33.85
CA LEU A 406 1.44 23.54 33.72
C LEU A 406 0.13 24.31 33.77
N LYS A 407 0.11 25.51 34.37
CA LYS A 407 -1.08 26.35 34.46
C LYS A 407 -1.39 26.96 33.09
N ALA A 408 -0.40 27.59 32.46
CA ALA A 408 -0.56 28.13 31.11
C ALA A 408 -0.86 27.02 30.10
N ALA A 409 -0.14 25.89 30.18
CA ALA A 409 -0.40 24.73 29.33
C ALA A 409 -1.86 24.26 29.44
N LEU A 410 -2.38 24.13 30.66
CA LEU A 410 -3.76 23.72 30.90
C LEU A 410 -4.77 24.71 30.31
N THR A 411 -4.52 26.02 30.45
CA THR A 411 -5.38 27.06 29.87
C THR A 411 -5.49 26.90 28.35
N PHE A 412 -4.37 26.70 27.65
CA PHE A 412 -4.40 26.51 26.21
C PHE A 412 -5.05 25.18 25.80
N TYR A 413 -4.74 24.06 26.45
CA TYR A 413 -5.38 22.76 26.14
C TYR A 413 -6.90 22.79 26.41
N ALA A 414 -7.35 23.49 27.45
CA ALA A 414 -8.77 23.64 27.77
C ALA A 414 -9.52 24.54 26.77
N SER A 415 -8.81 25.43 26.08
CA SER A 415 -9.40 26.32 25.07
C SER A 415 -9.59 25.67 23.69
N VAL A 416 -9.17 24.41 23.51
CA VAL A 416 -9.35 23.65 22.27
C VAL A 416 -10.76 23.05 22.22
N THR A 417 -11.54 23.42 21.20
CA THR A 417 -12.96 23.06 21.12
C THR A 417 -13.37 22.34 19.85
N SER A 418 -12.57 22.39 18.79
CA SER A 418 -12.87 21.72 17.51
C SER A 418 -12.88 20.20 17.65
N ASP A 419 -13.83 19.53 16.98
CA ASP A 419 -13.99 18.07 17.04
C ASP A 419 -12.71 17.32 16.64
N ARG A 420 -11.92 17.90 15.74
CA ARG A 420 -10.63 17.35 15.31
C ARG A 420 -9.63 17.21 16.47
N TYR A 421 -9.65 18.12 17.43
CA TYR A 421 -8.61 18.24 18.47
C TYR A 421 -9.13 18.14 19.90
N LYS A 422 -10.44 18.23 20.13
CA LYS A 422 -11.07 18.24 21.46
C LYS A 422 -10.67 17.02 22.30
N SER A 423 -10.71 15.82 21.73
CA SER A 423 -10.32 14.59 22.45
C SER A 423 -8.84 14.60 22.86
N PHE A 424 -7.97 15.13 22.00
CA PHE A 424 -6.55 15.31 22.31
C PHE A 424 -6.34 16.39 23.39
N GLY A 425 -7.07 17.51 23.33
CA GLY A 425 -7.04 18.54 24.37
C GLY A 425 -7.47 18.00 25.73
N LEU A 426 -8.56 17.22 25.79
CA LEU A 426 -9.03 16.56 27.01
C LEU A 426 -8.03 15.54 27.55
N TRP A 427 -7.38 14.76 26.67
CA TRP A 427 -6.29 13.86 27.03
C TRP A 427 -5.14 14.60 27.73
N GLN A 428 -4.68 15.72 27.15
CA GLN A 428 -3.57 16.50 27.74
C GLN A 428 -3.98 17.15 29.08
N GLN A 429 -5.25 17.55 29.24
CA GLN A 429 -5.75 18.02 30.53
C GLN A 429 -5.73 16.91 31.60
N ALA A 430 -6.05 15.67 31.22
CA ALA A 430 -6.00 14.51 32.11
C ALA A 430 -4.55 14.16 32.48
N GLU A 431 -3.62 14.21 31.52
CA GLU A 431 -2.18 14.02 31.74
C GLU A 431 -1.62 15.09 32.70
N ILE A 432 -1.96 16.37 32.51
CA ILE A 432 -1.54 17.43 33.45
C ILE A 432 -2.09 17.18 34.86
N ALA A 433 -3.35 16.75 34.99
CA ALA A 433 -3.90 16.39 36.29
C ALA A 433 -3.17 15.20 36.92
N PHE A 434 -2.72 14.23 36.11
CA PHE A 434 -1.91 13.11 36.55
C PHE A 434 -0.52 13.58 37.03
N TYR A 435 0.18 14.41 36.25
CA TYR A 435 1.49 14.96 36.61
C TYR A 435 1.45 15.84 37.88
N GLN A 436 0.31 16.49 38.15
CA GLN A 436 0.09 17.29 39.37
C GLN A 436 -0.34 16.45 40.58
N SER A 437 -0.28 15.11 40.50
CA SER A 437 -0.80 14.18 41.51
C SER A 437 -2.28 14.37 41.85
N ARG A 438 -3.06 15.02 40.99
CA ARG A 438 -4.53 15.19 41.14
C ARG A 438 -5.25 13.97 40.59
N PHE A 439 -4.90 12.80 41.12
CA PHE A 439 -5.26 11.50 40.55
C PHE A 439 -6.76 11.26 40.40
N GLN A 440 -7.58 11.73 41.36
CA GLN A 440 -9.04 11.59 41.25
C GLN A 440 -9.60 12.41 40.09
N LYS A 441 -9.07 13.62 39.87
CA LYS A 441 -9.43 14.46 38.73
C LYS A 441 -8.97 13.80 37.42
N ALA A 442 -7.73 13.31 37.36
CA ALA A 442 -7.20 12.60 36.20
C ALA A 442 -8.06 11.37 35.86
N LYS A 443 -8.39 10.54 36.85
CA LYS A 443 -9.24 9.35 36.71
C LYS A 443 -10.62 9.68 36.15
N LYS A 444 -11.25 10.76 36.65
CA LYS A 444 -12.55 11.23 36.14
C LYS A 444 -12.44 11.65 34.67
N LEU A 445 -11.39 12.40 34.31
CA LEU A 445 -11.17 12.85 32.93
C LEU A 445 -10.89 11.68 31.99
N TYR A 446 -10.05 10.72 32.38
CA TYR A 446 -9.78 9.51 31.59
C TYR A 446 -11.04 8.67 31.35
N ARG A 447 -11.87 8.45 32.38
CA ARG A 447 -13.15 7.73 32.22
C ARG A 447 -14.12 8.46 31.29
N SER A 448 -14.21 9.79 31.44
CA SER A 448 -15.03 10.61 30.55
C SER A 448 -14.56 10.52 29.10
N LEU A 449 -13.24 10.52 28.88
CA LEU A 449 -12.66 10.43 27.55
C LEU A 449 -12.86 9.03 26.95
N LEU A 450 -12.67 7.97 27.75
CA LEU A 450 -12.88 6.59 27.32
C LEU A 450 -14.31 6.35 26.82
N GLY A 451 -15.31 6.97 27.46
CA GLY A 451 -16.71 6.90 27.02
C GLY A 451 -17.01 7.65 25.72
N GLN A 452 -16.09 8.50 25.25
CA GLN A 452 -16.21 9.28 24.01
C GLN A 452 -15.36 8.71 22.85
N THR A 453 -14.43 7.80 23.14
CA THR A 453 -13.50 7.21 22.16
C THR A 453 -13.93 5.80 21.77
N GLY A 454 -13.72 5.41 20.50
CA GLY A 454 -14.03 4.06 20.04
C GLY A 454 -13.05 3.02 20.58
N LEU A 455 -13.48 1.76 20.71
CA LEU A 455 -12.65 0.65 21.19
C LEU A 455 -11.41 0.37 20.30
N SER A 456 -11.40 0.83 19.05
CA SER A 456 -10.29 0.68 18.09
C SER A 456 -9.30 1.84 18.06
N ASP A 457 -9.50 2.88 18.89
CA ASP A 457 -8.64 4.07 18.87
C ASP A 457 -7.36 3.83 19.67
N SER A 458 -6.20 4.19 19.09
CA SER A 458 -4.90 4.16 19.80
C SER A 458 -4.91 4.98 21.11
N LEU A 459 -5.76 6.01 21.17
CA LEU A 459 -6.00 6.81 22.37
C LEU A 459 -6.64 5.99 23.50
N SER A 460 -7.55 5.06 23.18
CA SER A 460 -8.20 4.18 24.16
C SER A 460 -7.18 3.32 24.90
N ASN A 461 -6.16 2.80 24.20
CA ASN A 461 -5.08 2.02 24.82
C ASN A 461 -4.28 2.86 25.82
N ASN A 462 -3.90 4.08 25.45
CA ASN A 462 -3.16 4.99 26.34
C ASN A 462 -3.99 5.36 27.59
N ILE A 463 -5.30 5.57 27.41
CA ILE A 463 -6.22 5.85 28.52
C ILE A 463 -6.31 4.65 29.47
N LEU A 464 -6.45 3.43 28.93
CA LEU A 464 -6.53 2.21 29.73
C LEU A 464 -5.24 1.98 30.52
N GLU A 465 -4.07 2.26 29.95
CA GLU A 465 -2.79 2.20 30.65
C GLU A 465 -2.74 3.17 31.84
N ARG A 466 -3.18 4.42 31.65
CA ARG A 466 -3.29 5.39 32.76
C ARG A 466 -4.31 4.98 33.81
N LEU A 467 -5.47 4.45 33.40
CA LEU A 467 -6.48 3.96 34.34
C LEU A 467 -6.00 2.74 35.13
N PHE A 468 -5.21 1.86 34.52
CA PHE A 468 -4.58 0.72 35.18
C PHE A 468 -3.60 1.20 36.26
N LEU A 469 -2.72 2.16 35.93
CA LEU A 469 -1.85 2.83 36.90
C LEU A 469 -2.66 3.44 38.06
N LEU A 470 -3.76 4.14 37.74
CA LEU A 470 -4.67 4.77 38.70
C LEU A 470 -5.62 3.79 39.42
N ASN A 471 -5.57 2.49 39.15
CA ASN A 471 -6.30 1.50 39.94
C ASN A 471 -5.43 0.96 41.08
N ASN A 472 -4.11 1.18 41.03
CA ASN A 472 -3.17 0.88 42.11
C ASN A 472 -3.11 1.96 43.21
N LEU A 473 -4.03 2.94 43.18
CA LEU A 473 -4.08 4.13 44.05
C LEU A 473 -4.07 3.87 45.56
N ASN A 474 -4.55 2.69 46.00
CA ASN A 474 -4.85 2.47 47.41
C ASN A 474 -3.68 1.94 48.25
N ARG A 475 -2.49 1.73 47.66
CA ARG A 475 -1.33 1.15 48.37
C ARG A 475 -0.15 2.10 48.55
N ASP A 476 0.08 3.05 47.64
CA ASP A 476 1.24 3.97 47.74
C ASP A 476 1.04 5.27 46.92
N SER A 477 0.53 6.32 47.58
CA SER A 477 0.28 7.62 46.94
C SER A 477 1.56 8.39 46.63
N LEU A 478 2.66 8.08 47.33
CA LEU A 478 3.97 8.71 47.12
C LEU A 478 4.68 8.12 45.92
N ALA A 479 4.75 6.78 45.81
CA ALA A 479 5.32 6.10 44.64
C ALA A 479 4.64 6.51 43.33
N LEU A 480 3.30 6.65 43.35
CA LEU A 480 2.55 7.09 42.17
C LEU A 480 2.83 8.58 41.84
N SER A 481 3.03 9.43 42.85
CA SER A 481 3.42 10.83 42.64
C SER A 481 4.82 10.94 42.04
N ASN A 482 5.78 10.15 42.54
CA ASN A 482 7.13 10.09 41.99
C ASN A 482 7.12 9.56 40.55
N TYR A 483 6.33 8.52 40.26
CA TYR A 483 6.14 8.03 38.90
C TYR A 483 5.57 9.11 37.97
N ALA A 484 4.56 9.85 38.43
CA ALA A 484 3.94 10.91 37.66
C ALA A 484 4.91 12.08 37.38
N HIS A 485 5.77 12.42 38.34
CA HIS A 485 6.82 13.41 38.17
C HIS A 485 7.89 12.96 37.17
N ALA A 486 8.39 11.73 37.29
CA ALA A 486 9.33 11.15 36.32
C ALA A 486 8.74 11.12 34.89
N ALA A 487 7.44 10.80 34.77
CA ALA A 487 6.72 10.85 33.50
C ALA A 487 6.59 12.28 32.94
N LEU A 488 6.42 13.29 33.81
CA LEU A 488 6.43 14.70 33.41
C LEU A 488 7.82 15.11 32.89
N LEU A 489 8.90 14.76 33.60
CA LEU A 489 10.26 15.04 33.16
C LEU A 489 10.54 14.41 31.79
N GLN A 490 10.07 13.17 31.59
CA GLN A 490 10.17 12.50 30.29
C GLN A 490 9.40 13.28 29.21
N ARG A 491 8.17 13.73 29.51
CA ARG A 491 7.37 14.57 28.59
C ARG A 491 8.03 15.91 28.30
N GLN A 492 8.79 16.46 29.24
CA GLN A 492 9.59 17.68 29.13
C GLN A 492 10.90 17.50 28.36
N LYS A 493 11.17 16.30 27.81
CA LYS A 493 12.44 15.92 27.16
C LYS A 493 13.66 16.00 28.11
N LYS A 494 13.43 16.00 29.43
CA LYS A 494 14.48 15.90 30.46
C LYS A 494 14.81 14.45 30.76
N GLU A 495 15.24 13.75 29.72
CA GLU A 495 15.27 12.28 29.68
C GLU A 495 16.24 11.68 30.70
N SER A 496 17.37 12.35 30.96
CA SER A 496 18.34 11.88 31.95
C SER A 496 17.83 12.03 33.38
N GLU A 497 17.11 13.11 33.68
CA GLU A 497 16.49 13.33 35.01
C GLU A 497 15.36 12.32 35.22
N ALA A 498 14.49 12.16 34.21
CA ALA A 498 13.41 11.17 34.22
C ALA A 498 13.92 9.74 34.44
N ALA A 499 14.99 9.34 33.72
CA ALA A 499 15.60 8.02 33.88
C ALA A 499 16.15 7.80 35.30
N GLY A 500 16.73 8.84 35.90
CA GLY A 500 17.18 8.83 37.29
C GLY A 500 16.05 8.57 38.28
N GLU A 501 14.96 9.33 38.18
CA GLU A 501 13.81 9.16 39.08
C GLU A 501 13.10 7.80 38.90
N PHE A 502 12.92 7.36 37.66
CA PHE A 502 12.38 6.02 37.41
C PHE A 502 13.30 4.93 37.98
N SER A 503 14.61 5.09 37.90
CA SER A 503 15.56 4.13 38.46
C SER A 503 15.53 4.11 39.99
N GLN A 504 15.32 5.24 40.64
CA GLN A 504 15.15 5.29 42.11
C GLN A 504 13.84 4.62 42.52
N LEU A 505 12.75 4.88 41.78
CA LEU A 505 11.46 4.26 42.04
C LEU A 505 11.49 2.74 41.77
N ALA A 506 12.38 2.26 40.88
CA ALA A 506 12.56 0.84 40.65
C ALA A 506 13.01 0.09 41.93
N THR A 507 13.78 0.73 42.81
CA THR A 507 14.32 0.07 44.02
C THR A 507 13.40 0.13 45.23
N THR A 508 12.30 0.90 45.19
CA THR A 508 11.38 1.02 46.34
C THR A 508 10.45 -0.20 46.52
N GLY A 509 10.42 -1.12 45.54
CA GLY A 509 9.49 -2.25 45.52
C GLY A 509 8.05 -1.84 45.21
N GLY A 510 7.13 -2.79 45.34
CA GLY A 510 5.69 -2.57 45.14
C GLY A 510 5.21 -2.55 43.67
N PRO A 511 3.90 -2.28 43.44
CA PRO A 511 3.26 -2.51 42.14
C PRO A 511 3.82 -1.70 40.97
N LEU A 512 4.47 -0.56 41.23
CA LEU A 512 5.02 0.34 40.21
C LEU A 512 6.51 0.13 39.94
N SER A 513 7.23 -0.57 40.82
CA SER A 513 8.69 -0.72 40.75
C SER A 513 9.13 -1.34 39.42
N ARG A 514 8.45 -2.40 38.95
CA ARG A 514 8.75 -3.02 37.64
C ARG A 514 8.54 -2.06 36.46
N MET A 515 7.44 -1.30 36.48
CA MET A 515 7.15 -0.33 35.41
C MET A 515 8.20 0.78 35.37
N ALA A 516 8.62 1.25 36.55
CA ALA A 516 9.68 2.24 36.69
C ALA A 516 11.04 1.69 36.21
N ALA A 517 11.38 0.44 36.56
CA ALA A 517 12.59 -0.22 36.06
C ALA A 517 12.61 -0.29 34.53
N THR A 518 11.53 -0.78 33.92
CA THR A 518 11.38 -0.85 32.46
C THR A 518 11.54 0.53 31.80
N ALA A 519 10.89 1.56 32.36
CA ALA A 519 10.99 2.93 31.85
C ALA A 519 12.42 3.48 31.94
N ALA A 520 13.08 3.34 33.10
CA ALA A 520 14.46 3.77 33.31
C ALA A 520 15.44 3.07 32.36
N ILE A 521 15.37 1.74 32.25
CA ILE A 521 16.24 0.93 31.38
C ILE A 521 16.11 1.40 29.92
N ARG A 522 14.88 1.56 29.43
CA ARG A 522 14.63 2.02 28.05
C ARG A 522 15.17 3.43 27.82
N LEU A 523 14.98 4.35 28.77
CA LEU A 523 15.50 5.71 28.67
C LEU A 523 17.02 5.75 28.69
N TYR A 524 17.67 5.10 29.66
CA TYR A 524 19.13 5.02 29.71
C TYR A 524 19.72 4.36 28.48
N SER A 525 19.10 3.29 27.97
CA SER A 525 19.52 2.63 26.73
C SER A 525 19.49 3.57 25.52
N ARG A 526 18.45 4.41 25.41
CA ARG A 526 18.33 5.42 24.35
C ARG A 526 19.35 6.54 24.48
N LEU A 527 19.66 6.94 25.72
CA LEU A 527 20.72 7.90 26.05
C LEU A 527 22.13 7.30 25.93
N LYS A 528 22.25 6.03 25.52
CA LYS A 528 23.52 5.26 25.46
C LYS A 528 24.25 5.17 26.81
N LYS A 529 23.54 5.38 27.92
CA LYS A 529 24.04 5.21 29.29
C LYS A 529 23.87 3.76 29.72
N TYR A 530 24.56 2.85 29.03
CA TYR A 530 24.34 1.40 29.20
C TYR A 530 24.69 0.90 30.61
N ASP A 531 25.71 1.46 31.27
CA ASP A 531 26.06 1.10 32.64
C ASP A 531 24.91 1.39 33.62
N ALA A 532 24.30 2.58 33.51
CA ALA A 532 23.16 2.96 34.34
C ALA A 532 21.95 2.05 34.07
N ALA A 533 21.68 1.72 32.79
CA ALA A 533 20.60 0.81 32.43
C ALA A 533 20.81 -0.61 33.01
N ILE A 534 22.03 -1.14 32.91
CA ILE A 534 22.40 -2.46 33.45
C ILE A 534 22.30 -2.46 34.98
N ALA A 535 22.79 -1.40 35.64
CA ALA A 535 22.69 -1.25 37.09
C ALA A 535 21.22 -1.21 37.55
N THR A 536 20.34 -0.49 36.86
CA THR A 536 18.90 -0.49 37.18
C THR A 536 18.28 -1.88 37.02
N ALA A 537 18.63 -2.61 35.97
CA ALA A 537 18.12 -3.97 35.76
C ALA A 537 18.56 -4.92 36.88
N HIS A 538 19.85 -4.91 37.25
CA HIS A 538 20.37 -5.73 38.34
C HIS A 538 19.75 -5.38 39.69
N ALA A 539 19.67 -4.08 40.02
CA ALA A 539 19.08 -3.63 41.28
C ALA A 539 17.61 -4.06 41.42
N TRP A 540 16.85 -4.06 40.33
CA TRP A 540 15.49 -4.57 40.34
C TRP A 540 15.46 -6.10 40.48
N LEU A 541 16.29 -6.83 39.74
CA LEU A 541 16.34 -8.29 39.75
C LEU A 541 16.85 -8.89 41.06
N GLU A 542 17.72 -8.20 41.81
CA GLU A 542 18.27 -8.67 43.09
C GLU A 542 17.17 -9.12 44.06
N ASN A 543 16.09 -8.35 44.13
CA ASN A 543 14.94 -8.62 45.01
C ASN A 543 13.76 -9.32 44.30
N ASN A 544 13.80 -9.47 42.97
CA ASN A 544 12.65 -9.92 42.16
C ASN A 544 13.01 -11.00 41.12
N LYS A 545 14.14 -11.70 41.29
CA LYS A 545 14.63 -12.71 40.32
C LYS A 545 13.68 -13.89 40.09
N GLU A 546 12.78 -14.16 41.04
CA GLU A 546 11.75 -15.21 40.94
C GLU A 546 10.34 -14.64 40.67
N ASP A 547 10.22 -13.33 40.41
CA ASP A 547 8.94 -12.72 39.99
C ASP A 547 8.56 -13.28 38.62
N GLU A 548 7.33 -13.77 38.50
CA GLU A 548 6.79 -14.36 37.26
C GLU A 548 6.85 -13.41 36.05
N LYS A 549 7.02 -12.11 36.29
CA LYS A 549 7.10 -11.03 35.30
C LYS A 549 8.50 -10.41 35.15
N ALA A 550 9.52 -11.06 35.71
CA ALA A 550 10.92 -10.64 35.57
C ALA A 550 11.51 -10.90 34.17
N ASP A 551 10.82 -11.72 33.36
CA ASP A 551 11.17 -12.05 31.98
C ASP A 551 11.46 -10.81 31.10
N GLU A 552 10.64 -9.75 31.19
CA GLU A 552 10.84 -8.50 30.46
C GLU A 552 12.16 -7.81 30.85
N ILE A 553 12.51 -7.78 32.14
CA ILE A 553 13.73 -7.11 32.63
C ILE A 553 14.97 -7.91 32.22
N PHE A 554 14.93 -9.24 32.31
CA PHE A 554 15.98 -10.09 31.76
C PHE A 554 16.16 -9.89 30.25
N PHE A 555 15.06 -9.81 29.49
CA PHE A 555 15.13 -9.59 28.05
C PHE A 555 15.78 -8.24 27.69
N LEU A 556 15.39 -7.17 28.40
CA LEU A 556 16.03 -5.86 28.25
C LEU A 556 17.52 -5.90 28.63
N LEU A 557 17.88 -6.60 29.70
CA LEU A 557 19.26 -6.76 30.14
C LEU A 557 20.13 -7.48 29.10
N ALA A 558 19.63 -8.57 28.50
CA ALA A 558 20.34 -9.27 27.42
C ALA A 558 20.59 -8.34 26.22
N GLY A 559 19.59 -7.55 25.83
CA GLY A 559 19.73 -6.54 24.77
C GLY A 559 20.73 -5.43 25.10
N LEU A 560 20.89 -5.06 26.37
CA LEU A 560 21.93 -4.11 26.80
C LEU A 560 23.33 -4.71 26.65
N TYR A 561 23.53 -5.97 27.04
CA TYR A 561 24.81 -6.66 26.84
C TYR A 561 25.15 -6.79 25.36
N GLN A 562 24.19 -7.09 24.47
CA GLN A 562 24.42 -7.07 23.02
C GLN A 562 24.86 -5.69 22.51
N LYS A 563 24.22 -4.61 22.98
CA LYS A 563 24.63 -3.24 22.61
C LYS A 563 26.04 -2.86 23.09
N ARG A 564 26.56 -3.57 24.09
CA ARG A 564 27.94 -3.46 24.58
C ARG A 564 28.90 -4.47 23.95
N ASP A 565 28.44 -5.28 23.01
CA ASP A 565 29.18 -6.41 22.42
C ASP A 565 29.62 -7.47 23.46
N GLU A 566 28.95 -7.54 24.61
CA GLU A 566 29.19 -8.52 25.68
C GLU A 566 28.40 -9.81 25.40
N LYS A 567 28.68 -10.44 24.26
CA LYS A 567 27.95 -11.61 23.73
C LYS A 567 27.77 -12.75 24.73
N GLY A 568 28.83 -13.09 25.47
CA GLY A 568 28.76 -14.16 26.47
C GLY A 568 27.78 -13.88 27.61
N ARG A 569 27.71 -12.63 28.08
CA ARG A 569 26.75 -12.22 29.12
C ARG A 569 25.33 -12.14 28.55
N ALA A 570 25.16 -11.65 27.32
CA ALA A 570 23.87 -11.65 26.65
C ALA A 570 23.31 -13.07 26.52
N LEU A 571 24.13 -14.02 26.06
CA LEU A 571 23.76 -15.43 25.93
C LEU A 571 23.30 -16.03 27.26
N ALA A 572 24.10 -15.84 28.33
CA ALA A 572 23.74 -16.33 29.66
C ALA A 572 22.39 -15.78 30.14
N VAL A 573 22.08 -14.52 29.86
CA VAL A 573 20.77 -13.93 30.22
C VAL A 573 19.63 -14.50 29.36
N PHE A 574 19.84 -14.72 28.07
CA PHE A 574 18.82 -15.39 27.24
C PHE A 574 18.55 -16.82 27.72
N GLU A 575 19.57 -17.57 28.13
CA GLU A 575 19.41 -18.91 28.70
C GLU A 575 18.56 -18.90 29.99
N ILE A 576 18.74 -17.89 30.84
CA ILE A 576 17.88 -17.68 32.02
C ILE A 576 16.41 -17.53 31.60
N ILE A 577 16.13 -16.75 30.56
CA ILE A 577 14.75 -16.57 30.05
C ILE A 577 14.17 -17.92 29.60
N LEU A 578 14.93 -18.68 28.81
CA LEU A 578 14.48 -19.96 28.27
C LEU A 578 14.26 -21.03 29.36
N GLN A 579 15.08 -21.01 30.42
CA GLN A 579 15.01 -21.98 31.50
C GLN A 579 13.92 -21.63 32.52
N LYS A 580 13.85 -20.36 32.94
CA LYS A 580 12.97 -19.92 34.03
C LYS A 580 11.59 -19.46 33.56
N PHE A 581 11.48 -18.97 32.31
CA PHE A 581 10.25 -18.39 31.79
C PHE A 581 9.84 -19.05 30.45
N PRO A 582 9.62 -20.38 30.42
CA PRO A 582 9.37 -21.11 29.17
C PRO A 582 8.11 -20.64 28.42
N TYR A 583 7.14 -20.04 29.12
CA TYR A 583 5.90 -19.50 28.55
C TYR A 583 5.91 -17.97 28.36
N SER A 584 7.06 -17.32 28.49
CA SER A 584 7.19 -15.88 28.26
C SER A 584 6.89 -15.51 26.80
N PHE A 585 6.35 -14.30 26.61
CA PHE A 585 6.24 -13.68 25.29
C PHE A 585 7.61 -13.51 24.60
N TYR A 586 8.70 -13.43 25.37
CA TYR A 586 10.06 -13.20 24.86
C TYR A 586 10.81 -14.48 24.48
N THR A 587 10.27 -15.66 24.76
CA THR A 587 10.97 -16.95 24.62
C THR A 587 11.47 -17.22 23.20
N ASP A 588 10.64 -17.01 22.19
CA ASP A 588 11.02 -17.31 20.80
C ASP A 588 12.10 -16.38 20.27
N GLU A 589 11.99 -15.10 20.61
CA GLU A 589 12.98 -14.08 20.28
C GLU A 589 14.31 -14.35 21.00
N ALA A 590 14.25 -14.65 22.31
CA ALA A 590 15.42 -15.03 23.11
C ALA A 590 16.12 -16.28 22.53
N ARG A 591 15.35 -17.29 22.11
CA ARG A 591 15.90 -18.50 21.48
C ARG A 591 16.62 -18.20 20.18
N ARG A 592 16.04 -17.33 19.34
CA ARG A 592 16.66 -16.93 18.07
C ARG A 592 17.98 -16.19 18.31
N GLN A 593 17.95 -15.17 19.16
CA GLN A 593 19.14 -14.37 19.45
C GLN A 593 20.24 -15.16 20.17
N ALA A 594 19.87 -16.09 21.07
CA ALA A 594 20.83 -16.99 21.71
C ALA A 594 21.55 -17.89 20.70
N ARG A 595 20.84 -18.43 19.71
CA ARG A 595 21.44 -19.24 18.63
C ARG A 595 22.42 -18.43 17.79
N GLU A 596 22.00 -17.25 17.33
CA GLU A 596 22.85 -16.34 16.54
C GLU A 596 24.14 -15.98 17.30
N ILE A 597 24.04 -15.67 18.59
CA ILE A 597 25.20 -15.39 19.44
C ILE A 597 26.08 -16.64 19.59
N SER A 598 25.50 -17.81 19.84
CA SER A 598 26.24 -19.07 20.01
C SER A 598 27.03 -19.44 18.76
N GLU A 599 26.41 -19.34 17.58
CA GLU A 599 27.07 -19.56 16.29
C GLU A 599 28.25 -18.58 16.08
N THR A 600 28.04 -17.31 16.43
CA THR A 600 29.09 -16.29 16.34
C THR A 600 30.25 -16.55 17.32
N LEU A 601 29.97 -16.99 18.54
CA LEU A 601 31.01 -17.30 19.53
C LEU A 601 31.76 -18.60 19.19
N ASN A 602 31.10 -19.57 18.57
CA ASN A 602 31.73 -20.82 18.15
C ASN A 602 32.64 -20.62 16.93
N THR A 603 32.25 -19.76 15.98
CA THR A 603 33.11 -19.38 14.85
C THR A 603 34.34 -18.59 15.32
N GLN A 604 34.18 -17.64 16.24
CA GLN A 604 35.31 -16.89 16.84
C GLN A 604 36.28 -17.72 17.68
N LYS A 605 35.90 -18.94 18.08
CA LYS A 605 36.79 -19.90 18.79
C LYS A 605 37.48 -20.89 17.85
N ALA A 606 37.01 -21.00 16.61
CA ALA A 606 37.54 -21.91 15.61
C ALA A 606 38.60 -21.25 14.71
N ASP A 607 38.63 -19.91 14.69
CA ASP A 607 39.71 -19.06 14.18
C ASP A 607 40.71 -18.73 15.31
#